data_AF-A0A396CVG0-F1
#
_entry.id   AF-A0A396CVG0-F1
#
_cell.length_a   1.000
_cell.length_b   1.000
_cell.length_c   1.000
_cell.angle_alpha   90.00
_cell.angle_beta   90.00
_cell.angle_gamma   90.00
#
_symmetry.space_group_name_H-M   'P 1'
#
loop_
_entity.id
_entity.type
_entity.pdbx_description
1 polymer ?
#
loop_
_entity_poly.entity_id
_entity_poly.type
_entity_poly.pdbx_seq_one_letter_code
_entity_poly.pdbx_strand_id
1 'polypeptide(L)'
;MQTKMDKLVWAKYSFAGDELVEEATEVFLNRFDFEEALSDELKEAIGFDLPEGEEREAIVSMRVNQEFFRNTLLTNYNSRCCLTGLSNEALLVASHIKPWTASDSKTEGPAPDNGLLLNALHDKAFDRGTTHH
;
A
#
# COMPACT_ATOMS: atom_id res chain seq x y z
N MET A 1 10.67 -6.54 -4.67
CA MET A 1 11.83 -7.09 -5.43
C MET A 1 11.35 -7.29 -6.85
N GLN A 2 11.58 -6.32 -7.74
CA GLN A 2 11.19 -6.43 -9.15
C GLN A 2 12.05 -7.49 -9.85
N THR A 3 11.39 -8.36 -10.61
CA THR A 3 12.06 -9.46 -11.31
C THR A 3 12.95 -8.92 -12.44
N LYS A 4 13.90 -9.73 -12.91
CA LYS A 4 14.78 -9.35 -14.03
C LYS A 4 13.98 -9.02 -15.30
N MET A 5 12.81 -9.65 -15.47
CA MET A 5 11.83 -9.33 -16.51
C MET A 5 11.21 -7.95 -16.29
N ASP A 6 10.73 -7.66 -15.07
CA ASP A 6 10.09 -6.37 -14.77
C ASP A 6 11.04 -5.20 -15.05
N LYS A 7 12.34 -5.36 -14.76
CA LYS A 7 13.36 -4.33 -15.05
C LYS A 7 13.63 -4.15 -16.54
N LEU A 8 13.62 -5.25 -17.31
CA LEU A 8 13.83 -5.20 -18.76
C LEU A 8 12.62 -4.61 -19.48
N VAL A 9 11.43 -4.99 -19.03
CA VAL A 9 10.15 -4.39 -19.45
C VAL A 9 10.20 -2.91 -19.12
N TRP A 10 10.39 -2.53 -17.86
CA TRP A 10 10.45 -1.13 -17.44
C TRP A 10 11.49 -0.32 -18.21
N ALA A 11 12.70 -0.82 -18.41
CA ALA A 11 13.74 -0.12 -19.18
C ALA A 11 13.38 0.05 -20.67
N LYS A 12 12.67 -0.93 -21.26
CA LYS A 12 12.17 -0.83 -22.63
C LYS A 12 11.09 0.25 -22.74
N TYR A 13 10.17 0.31 -21.78
CA TYR A 13 9.05 1.26 -21.80
C TYR A 13 9.41 2.65 -21.29
N SER A 14 10.37 2.79 -20.35
CA SER A 14 10.78 4.09 -19.81
C SER A 14 11.58 4.93 -20.80
N PHE A 15 12.19 4.30 -21.80
CA PHE A 15 12.95 4.99 -22.85
C PHE A 15 12.12 5.26 -24.10
N ALA A 16 11.12 4.42 -24.39
CA ALA A 16 10.18 4.63 -25.49
C ALA A 16 9.17 5.76 -25.21
N GLY A 17 9.03 6.19 -23.94
CA GLY A 17 8.14 7.29 -23.57
C GLY A 17 6.70 7.03 -24.02
N ASP A 18 6.06 8.05 -24.58
CA ASP A 18 4.69 7.98 -25.06
C ASP A 18 4.55 7.28 -26.43
N GLU A 19 5.64 6.93 -27.11
CA GLU A 19 5.62 6.33 -28.47
C GLU A 19 4.77 5.06 -28.55
N LEU A 20 4.77 4.26 -27.47
CA LEU A 20 3.99 3.02 -27.38
C LEU A 20 2.53 3.28 -27.00
N VAL A 21 2.27 4.39 -26.30
CA VAL A 21 0.92 4.89 -26.03
C VAL A 21 0.34 5.47 -27.32
N GLU A 22 1.13 6.20 -28.10
CA GLU A 22 0.79 6.74 -29.41
C GLU A 22 0.50 5.62 -30.41
N GLU A 23 1.36 4.60 -30.52
CA GLU A 23 1.13 3.43 -31.39
C GLU A 23 -0.15 2.68 -31.00
N ALA A 24 -0.37 2.45 -29.69
CA ALA A 24 -1.59 1.81 -29.20
C ALA A 24 -2.84 2.68 -29.47
N THR A 25 -2.71 4.00 -29.36
CA THR A 25 -3.78 4.96 -29.63
C THR A 25 -4.10 5.04 -31.11
N GLU A 26 -3.09 5.06 -32.00
CA GLU A 26 -3.27 5.02 -33.46
C GLU A 26 -3.97 3.73 -33.90
N VAL A 27 -3.55 2.57 -33.39
CA VAL A 27 -4.21 1.28 -33.68
C VAL A 27 -5.65 1.29 -33.18
N PHE A 28 -5.91 1.86 -31.99
CA PHE A 28 -7.25 1.97 -31.44
C PHE A 28 -8.14 2.89 -32.28
N LEU A 29 -7.65 4.08 -32.67
CA LEU A 29 -8.38 5.04 -33.50
C LEU A 29 -8.65 4.50 -34.91
N ASN A 30 -7.66 3.87 -35.56
CA ASN A 30 -7.82 3.23 -36.87
C ASN A 30 -8.79 2.03 -36.84
N ARG A 31 -8.94 1.35 -35.70
CA ARG A 31 -9.85 0.20 -35.57
C ARG A 31 -11.32 0.60 -35.46
N PHE A 32 -11.59 1.83 -35.02
CA PHE A 32 -12.92 2.36 -34.76
C PHE A 32 -13.36 3.47 -35.73
N ASP A 33 -12.62 3.72 -36.83
CA ASP A 33 -12.91 4.77 -37.84
C ASP A 33 -13.19 6.15 -37.22
N PHE A 34 -12.43 6.55 -36.20
CA PHE A 34 -12.49 7.92 -35.68
C PHE A 34 -11.74 8.87 -36.63
N GLU A 35 -12.43 9.46 -37.61
CA GLU A 35 -11.88 10.52 -38.47
C GLU A 35 -11.81 11.90 -37.76
N GLU A 36 -12.47 12.06 -36.63
CA GLU A 36 -12.48 13.30 -35.84
C GLU A 36 -11.70 13.15 -34.53
N ALA A 37 -11.06 14.25 -34.12
CA ALA A 37 -10.44 14.37 -32.81
C ALA A 37 -11.44 13.95 -31.71
N LEU A 38 -10.98 13.15 -30.75
CA LEU A 38 -11.78 12.74 -29.59
C LEU A 38 -12.49 13.97 -29.00
N SER A 39 -13.81 13.90 -28.89
CA SER A 39 -14.59 15.00 -28.31
C SER A 39 -14.14 15.23 -26.87
N ASP A 40 -14.23 16.47 -26.41
CA ASP A 40 -13.78 16.82 -25.06
C ASP A 40 -14.57 16.05 -23.99
N GLU A 41 -15.84 15.69 -24.25
CA GLU A 41 -16.62 14.81 -23.36
C GLU A 41 -16.04 13.40 -23.25
N LEU A 42 -15.49 12.86 -24.34
CA LEU A 42 -14.90 11.52 -24.35
C LEU A 42 -13.53 11.51 -23.67
N LYS A 43 -12.74 12.60 -23.80
CA LYS A 43 -11.47 12.79 -23.07
C LYS A 43 -11.67 12.83 -21.55
N GLU A 44 -12.73 13.51 -21.10
CA GLU A 44 -13.11 13.57 -19.68
C GLU A 44 -13.58 12.19 -19.18
N ALA A 45 -14.37 11.46 -19.97
CA ALA A 45 -14.87 10.14 -19.60
C ALA A 45 -13.78 9.05 -19.54
N ILE A 46 -12.75 9.13 -20.39
CA ILE A 46 -11.61 8.19 -20.39
C ILE A 46 -10.50 8.60 -19.40
N GLY A 47 -10.56 9.80 -18.81
CA GLY A 47 -9.61 10.26 -17.80
C GLY A 47 -8.20 10.46 -18.33
N PHE A 48 -8.06 11.06 -19.52
CA PHE A 48 -6.75 11.34 -20.12
C PHE A 48 -6.00 12.46 -19.36
N ASP A 49 -6.74 13.40 -18.78
CA ASP A 49 -6.19 14.42 -17.90
C ASP A 49 -6.01 13.86 -16.49
N LEU A 50 -4.75 13.61 -16.12
CA LEU A 50 -4.39 13.32 -14.74
C LEU A 50 -4.72 14.55 -13.89
N PRO A 51 -5.40 14.39 -12.73
CA PRO A 51 -5.60 15.52 -11.84
C PRO A 51 -4.25 16.09 -11.43
N GLU A 52 -4.15 17.41 -11.37
CA GLU A 52 -2.93 18.07 -10.87
C GLU A 52 -2.60 17.53 -9.47
N GLY A 53 -1.34 17.13 -9.29
CA GLY A 53 -0.85 16.67 -8.00
C GLY A 53 -0.77 17.84 -7.04
N GLU A 54 -1.75 17.97 -6.15
CA GLU A 54 -1.73 18.97 -5.08
C GLU A 54 -1.09 18.39 -3.81
N GLU A 55 -0.15 19.13 -3.23
CA GLU A 55 0.37 18.86 -1.89
C GLU A 55 -0.46 19.59 -0.84
N ARG A 56 -0.80 18.91 0.25
CA ARG A 56 -1.52 19.48 1.40
C ARG A 56 -0.80 19.10 2.68
N GLU A 57 -0.56 20.07 3.55
CA GLU A 57 -0.03 19.81 4.87
C GLU A 57 -1.12 19.22 5.78
N ALA A 58 -0.79 18.13 6.47
CA ALA A 58 -1.68 17.48 7.43
C ALA A 58 -1.00 17.37 8.79
N ILE A 59 -1.71 17.81 9.84
CA ILE A 59 -1.28 17.59 11.23
C ILE A 59 -1.79 16.20 11.64
N VAL A 60 -0.88 15.25 11.82
CA VAL A 60 -1.21 13.88 12.22
C VAL A 60 -0.82 13.64 13.67
N SER A 61 -1.74 13.09 14.45
CA SER A 61 -1.44 12.64 15.82
C SER A 61 -0.72 11.28 15.75
N MET A 62 0.46 11.19 16.36
CA MET A 62 1.26 9.97 16.36
C MET A 62 1.39 9.38 17.76
N ARG A 63 1.44 8.04 17.85
CA ARG A 63 1.59 7.33 19.12
C ARG A 63 3.05 7.34 19.55
N VAL A 64 3.35 7.99 20.66
CA VAL A 64 4.73 8.22 21.16
C VAL A 64 5.49 6.91 21.45
N ASN A 65 4.80 5.81 21.75
CA ASN A 65 5.42 4.52 22.16
C ASN A 65 5.28 3.40 21.12
N GLN A 66 4.95 3.73 19.87
CA GLN A 66 4.77 2.71 18.83
C GLN A 66 6.05 1.93 18.54
N GLU A 67 7.21 2.60 18.55
CA GLU A 67 8.50 1.96 18.32
C GLU A 67 8.87 1.00 19.46
N PHE A 68 8.69 1.43 20.72
CA PHE A 68 8.89 0.58 21.89
C PHE A 68 8.02 -0.68 21.82
N PHE A 69 6.73 -0.53 21.53
CA PHE A 69 5.80 -1.64 21.39
C PHE A 69 6.27 -2.62 20.30
N ARG A 70 6.61 -2.10 19.11
CA ARG A 70 7.10 -2.92 18.00
C ARG A 70 8.38 -3.67 18.36
N ASN A 71 9.36 -3.00 18.95
CA ASN A 71 10.64 -3.61 19.31
C ASN A 71 10.49 -4.68 20.39
N THR A 72 9.55 -4.48 21.31
CA THR A 72 9.23 -5.50 22.32
C THR A 72 8.62 -6.75 21.67
N LEU A 73 7.71 -6.59 20.71
CA LEU A 73 7.15 -7.75 19.98
C LEU A 73 8.19 -8.44 19.10
N LEU A 74 9.07 -7.69 18.42
CA LEU A 74 10.18 -8.29 17.68
C LEU A 74 11.02 -9.20 18.59
N THR A 75 11.33 -8.72 19.79
CA THR A 75 12.09 -9.51 20.77
C THR A 75 11.30 -10.74 21.23
N ASN A 76 10.04 -10.57 21.63
CA ASN A 76 9.19 -11.65 22.15
C ASN A 76 8.96 -12.78 21.14
N TYR A 77 8.85 -12.43 19.86
CA TYR A 77 8.59 -13.39 18.78
C TYR A 77 9.86 -13.78 18.00
N ASN A 78 11.06 -13.45 18.50
CA ASN A 78 12.34 -13.74 17.83
C ASN A 78 12.39 -13.26 16.37
N SER A 79 11.88 -12.05 16.11
CA SER A 79 11.74 -11.43 14.79
C SER A 79 11.01 -12.31 13.78
N ARG A 80 9.98 -13.05 14.23
CA ARG A 80 9.19 -13.95 13.37
C ARG A 80 7.70 -13.72 13.50
N CYS A 81 6.99 -13.78 12.38
CA CYS A 81 5.53 -13.81 12.40
C CYS A 81 5.03 -15.00 13.24
N CYS A 82 4.15 -14.76 14.20
CA CYS A 82 3.66 -15.80 15.10
C CYS A 82 2.84 -16.90 14.40
N LEU A 83 2.27 -16.60 13.23
CA LEU A 83 1.46 -17.56 12.45
C LEU A 83 2.26 -18.34 11.40
N THR A 84 3.28 -17.73 10.80
CA THR A 84 3.98 -18.32 9.62
C THR A 84 5.45 -18.58 9.86
N GLY A 85 6.04 -18.02 10.92
CA GLY A 85 7.49 -18.05 11.14
C GLY A 85 8.32 -17.17 10.20
N LEU A 86 7.68 -16.40 9.30
CA LEU A 86 8.34 -15.46 8.40
C LEU A 86 9.24 -14.50 9.20
N SER A 87 10.52 -14.41 8.84
CA SER A 87 11.52 -13.64 9.61
C SER A 87 12.01 -12.38 8.91
N ASN A 88 11.37 -11.94 7.83
CA ASN A 88 11.72 -10.70 7.18
C ASN A 88 11.07 -9.53 7.94
N GLU A 89 11.85 -8.86 8.80
CA GLU A 89 11.36 -7.79 9.67
C GLU A 89 10.69 -6.62 8.95
N ALA A 90 11.07 -6.34 7.69
CA ALA A 90 10.44 -5.30 6.88
C ALA A 90 8.99 -5.65 6.48
N LEU A 91 8.61 -6.92 6.59
CA LEU A 91 7.26 -7.42 6.32
C LEU A 91 6.49 -7.71 7.62
N LEU A 92 7.08 -7.46 8.79
CA LEU A 92 6.47 -7.71 10.08
C LEU A 92 5.82 -6.44 10.64
N VAL A 93 4.60 -6.62 11.14
CA VAL A 93 3.75 -5.59 11.71
C VAL A 93 3.42 -5.97 13.15
N ALA A 94 3.54 -4.99 14.04
CA ALA A 94 3.12 -5.09 15.43
C ALA A 94 1.63 -4.73 15.51
N SER A 95 0.77 -5.75 15.57
CA SER A 95 -0.68 -5.62 15.57
C SER A 95 -1.23 -5.64 16.99
N HIS A 96 -2.22 -4.80 17.28
CA HIS A 96 -2.88 -4.73 18.58
C HIS A 96 -4.06 -5.71 18.63
N ILE A 97 -4.13 -6.56 19.65
CA ILE A 97 -5.28 -7.47 19.84
C ILE A 97 -6.53 -6.66 20.18
N LYS A 98 -6.43 -5.82 21.21
CA LYS A 98 -7.42 -4.82 21.58
C LYS A 98 -7.04 -3.50 20.92
N PRO A 99 -7.93 -2.88 20.12
CA PRO A 99 -7.63 -1.62 19.45
C PRO A 99 -7.14 -0.56 20.44
N TRP A 100 -6.20 0.27 19.99
CA TRP A 100 -5.63 1.35 20.81
C TRP A 100 -6.68 2.30 21.38
N THR A 101 -7.73 2.61 20.62
CA THR A 101 -8.84 3.48 21.04
C THR A 101 -9.69 2.87 22.16
N ALA A 102 -9.70 1.55 22.28
CA ALA A 102 -10.42 0.81 23.32
C ALA A 102 -9.53 0.43 24.51
N SER A 103 -8.22 0.62 24.39
CA SER A 103 -7.22 0.23 25.39
C SER A 103 -6.98 1.34 26.40
N ASP A 104 -6.78 0.98 27.67
CA ASP A 104 -6.26 1.92 28.66
C ASP A 104 -4.84 2.37 28.27
N SER A 105 -4.63 3.68 28.22
CA SER A 105 -3.41 4.28 27.68
C SER A 105 -2.17 4.09 28.56
N LYS A 106 -2.34 3.77 29.84
CA LYS A 106 -1.25 3.58 30.80
C LYS A 106 -0.89 2.13 31.00
N THR A 107 -1.80 1.21 30.68
CA THR A 107 -1.65 -0.22 30.95
C THR A 107 -1.69 -1.03 29.67
N GLU A 108 -2.86 -1.19 29.05
CA GLU A 108 -3.10 -2.11 27.93
C GLU A 108 -2.52 -1.64 26.59
N GLY A 109 -2.50 -0.34 26.32
CA GLY A 109 -2.01 0.22 25.04
C GLY A 109 -0.53 -0.11 24.75
N PRO A 110 0.40 0.11 25.71
CA PRO A 110 1.81 -0.23 25.55
C PRO A 110 2.15 -1.67 25.98
N ALA A 111 1.21 -2.43 26.55
CA ALA A 111 1.49 -3.78 27.06
C ALA A 111 1.82 -4.77 25.92
N PRO A 112 2.95 -5.49 25.98
CA PRO A 112 3.31 -6.49 24.97
C PRO A 112 2.29 -7.62 24.85
N ASP A 113 1.58 -7.95 25.93
CA ASP A 113 0.54 -8.97 25.98
C ASP A 113 -0.67 -8.62 25.09
N ASN A 114 -0.84 -7.34 24.77
CA ASN A 114 -1.85 -6.85 23.83
C ASN A 114 -1.35 -6.84 22.37
N GLY A 115 -0.24 -7.53 22.08
CA GLY A 115 0.45 -7.45 20.80
C GLY A 115 0.73 -8.79 20.13
N LEU A 116 0.48 -8.84 18.82
CA LEU A 116 0.88 -9.92 17.93
C LEU A 116 1.87 -9.42 16.90
N LEU A 117 2.93 -10.20 16.64
CA LEU A 117 3.82 -9.94 15.52
C LEU A 117 3.35 -10.73 14.29
N LEU A 118 2.76 -10.04 13.34
CA LEU A 118 2.16 -10.62 12.13
C LEU A 118 2.94 -10.22 10.89
N ASN A 119 2.78 -10.97 9.80
CA ASN A 119 3.17 -10.46 8.50
C ASN A 119 2.09 -9.47 8.00
N ALA A 120 2.44 -8.61 7.04
CA ALA A 120 1.53 -7.56 6.53
C ALA A 120 0.17 -8.09 6.02
N LEU A 121 0.13 -9.29 5.45
CA LEU A 121 -1.12 -9.89 4.95
C LEU A 121 -2.04 -10.30 6.09
N HIS A 122 -1.48 -10.96 7.12
CA HIS A 122 -2.24 -11.43 8.27
C HIS A 122 -2.69 -10.28 9.16
N ASP A 123 -1.85 -9.25 9.34
CA ASP A 123 -2.24 -8.01 10.00
C ASP A 123 -3.47 -7.40 9.31
N LYS A 124 -3.46 -7.27 7.98
CA LYS A 124 -4.63 -6.75 7.27
C LYS A 124 -5.85 -7.64 7.29
N ALA A 125 -5.69 -8.96 7.33
CA ALA A 125 -6.82 -9.86 7.53
C ALA A 125 -7.41 -9.70 8.94
N PHE A 126 -6.55 -9.56 9.96
CA PHE A 126 -6.94 -9.41 11.36
C PHE A 126 -7.66 -8.08 11.63
N ASP A 127 -7.11 -6.96 11.16
CA ASP A 127 -7.71 -5.62 11.28
C ASP A 127 -9.12 -5.53 10.68
N ARG A 128 -9.35 -6.25 9.57
CA ARG A 128 -10.66 -6.30 8.92
C ARG A 128 -11.68 -7.12 9.72
N GLY A 129 -11.23 -8.10 10.50
CA GLY A 129 -12.10 -8.86 11.39
C GLY A 129 -12.49 -8.08 12.65
N THR A 130 -11.59 -7.25 13.18
CA THR A 130 -11.80 -6.51 14.44
C THR A 130 -12.66 -5.24 14.30
N THR A 131 -12.89 -4.77 13.08
CA THR A 131 -13.73 -3.58 12.78
C THR A 131 -15.22 -3.90 12.59
N HIS A 132 -15.62 -5.17 12.66
CA HIS A 132 -17.00 -5.62 12.43
C HIS A 132 -17.77 -6.08 13.69
N HIS A 133 -17.33 -5.74 14.90
CA HIS A 133 -18.04 -6.05 16.15
C HIS A 133 -18.35 -4.79 16.97
#